data_AF-A0A9D5A8N3-F1
#
_entry.id   AF-A0A9D5A8N3-F1
#
_cell.length_a   1.000
_cell.length_b   1.000
_cell.length_c   1.000
_cell.angle_alpha   90.00
_cell.angle_beta   90.00
_cell.angle_gamma   90.00
#
_symmetry.space_group_name_H-M   'P 1'
#
loop_
_entity.id
_entity.type
_entity.pdbx_description
1 polymer ?
#
loop_
_entity_poly.entity_id
_entity_poly.type
_entity_poly.pdbx_seq_one_letter_code
_entity_poly.pdbx_strand_id
1 'polypeptide(L)'
;NGVVDSETSINRFVGLEFDLYRNSWDPEGRHIGIDINSIISTKTVTYNLVSGSLTKVIIIYDSPSSTLSAAIIYENGKISTISQVIDLKTVLPNTVQIGLSAATLTGESYSIHSWSFVSDLETTASYVSNI
;
A
#
# COMPACT_ATOMS: atom_id res chain seq x y z
N ASN A 1 12.76 5.39 -8.55
CA ASN A 1 13.94 5.40 -7.65
C ASN A 1 13.47 5.72 -6.24
N GLY A 2 13.01 4.70 -5.51
CA GLY A 2 12.84 4.78 -4.06
C GLY A 2 14.17 4.43 -3.43
N VAL A 3 14.91 5.42 -2.95
CA VAL A 3 16.17 5.22 -2.25
C VAL A 3 15.87 5.28 -0.76
N VAL A 4 16.14 4.18 -0.06
CA VAL A 4 16.24 4.12 1.39
C VAL A 4 17.73 4.20 1.72
N ASP A 5 18.15 5.27 2.38
CA ASP A 5 19.53 5.47 2.85
C ASP A 5 19.70 4.89 4.26
N SER A 6 20.41 3.77 4.37
CA SER A 6 20.57 3.01 5.61
C SER A 6 21.26 3.75 6.76
N GLU A 7 21.87 4.92 6.54
CA GLU A 7 22.62 5.62 7.58
C GLU A 7 21.98 6.94 8.07
N THR A 8 21.00 7.51 7.33
CA THR A 8 20.29 8.73 7.76
C THR A 8 18.78 8.75 7.52
N SER A 9 18.17 7.69 6.96
CA SER A 9 16.79 7.76 6.45
C SER A 9 15.72 7.69 7.54
N ILE A 10 15.03 8.80 7.79
CA ILE A 10 13.62 8.71 8.16
C ILE A 10 12.87 8.26 6.90
N ASN A 11 12.69 6.95 6.75
CA ASN A 11 11.78 6.40 5.76
C ASN A 11 10.40 6.96 6.05
N ARG A 12 9.83 7.75 5.13
CA ARG A 12 8.46 8.26 5.22
C ARG A 12 7.66 7.68 4.08
N PHE A 13 7.21 6.45 4.25
CA PHE A 13 6.40 5.76 3.26
C PHE A 13 5.35 4.90 3.94
N VAL A 14 4.24 4.73 3.24
CA VAL A 14 3.24 3.72 3.53
C VAL A 14 3.04 2.92 2.26
N GLY A 15 3.13 1.60 2.37
CA GLY A 15 3.09 0.69 1.24
C GLY A 15 2.09 -0.44 1.46
N LEU A 16 1.57 -0.97 0.35
CA LEU A 16 0.97 -2.29 0.31
C LEU A 16 1.88 -3.16 -0.55
N GLU A 17 2.63 -4.06 0.08
CA GLU A 17 3.55 -4.95 -0.63
C GLU A 17 2.88 -6.26 -1.05
N PHE A 18 3.38 -6.82 -2.14
CA PHE A 18 3.04 -8.17 -2.62
C PHE A 18 4.35 -8.93 -2.68
N ASP A 19 4.67 -9.63 -1.61
CA ASP A 19 5.95 -10.31 -1.47
C ASP A 19 5.85 -11.77 -1.89
N LEU A 20 6.74 -12.14 -2.81
CA LEU A 20 6.86 -13.47 -3.38
C LEU A 20 8.03 -14.24 -2.77
N TYR A 21 8.95 -13.56 -2.09
CA TYR A 21 10.19 -14.13 -1.60
C TYR A 21 10.33 -13.90 -0.09
N ARG A 22 10.31 -14.98 0.67
CA ARG A 22 10.43 -14.91 2.12
C ARG A 22 11.86 -14.55 2.56
N ASN A 23 12.01 -13.44 3.26
CA ASN A 23 13.17 -13.09 4.08
C ASN A 23 12.97 -13.49 5.56
N SER A 24 13.99 -13.25 6.39
CA SER A 24 13.98 -13.68 7.81
C SER A 24 12.94 -12.99 8.68
N TRP A 25 12.45 -11.82 8.27
CA TRP A 25 11.42 -11.04 8.99
C TRP A 25 10.01 -11.30 8.48
N ASP A 26 9.85 -12.09 7.42
CA ASP A 26 8.56 -12.34 6.79
C ASP A 26 7.83 -13.54 7.41
N PRO A 27 6.49 -13.57 7.31
CA PRO A 27 5.72 -14.76 7.63
C PRO A 27 6.10 -15.95 6.74
N GLU A 28 5.65 -17.14 7.14
CA GLU A 28 5.83 -18.33 6.32
C GLU A 28 5.00 -18.24 5.02
N GLY A 29 5.67 -18.39 3.87
CA GLY A 29 5.06 -18.34 2.54
C GLY A 29 5.02 -16.94 1.94
N ARG A 30 4.26 -16.79 0.84
CA ARG A 30 4.06 -15.51 0.15
C ARG A 30 2.99 -14.70 0.87
N HIS A 31 3.17 -13.39 0.96
CA HIS A 31 2.24 -12.52 1.69
C HIS A 31 1.97 -11.22 0.98
N ILE A 32 0.88 -10.59 1.39
CA ILE A 32 0.57 -9.19 1.13
C ILE A 32 0.71 -8.47 2.46
N GLY A 33 1.47 -7.38 2.48
CA GLY A 33 1.85 -6.66 3.69
C GLY A 33 1.43 -5.20 3.66
N ILE A 34 1.12 -4.62 4.83
CA ILE A 34 1.06 -3.16 4.99
C ILE A 34 2.34 -2.70 5.67
N ASP A 35 3.08 -1.83 4.99
CA ASP A 35 4.37 -1.33 5.42
C ASP A 35 4.25 0.11 5.86
N ILE A 36 4.87 0.44 7.00
CA ILE A 36 4.84 1.79 7.57
C ILE A 36 6.27 2.14 7.99
N ASN A 37 6.94 2.98 7.19
CA ASN A 37 8.32 3.45 7.42
C ASN A 37 9.38 2.33 7.56
N SER A 38 9.01 1.09 7.27
CA SER A 38 9.81 -0.12 7.45
C SER A 38 9.36 -1.16 6.43
N ILE A 39 10.30 -1.97 5.94
CA ILE A 39 10.00 -3.13 5.07
C ILE A 39 9.40 -4.31 5.86
N ILE A 40 9.42 -4.25 7.19
CA ILE A 40 8.75 -5.25 8.02
C ILE A 40 7.30 -4.82 8.16
N SER A 41 6.39 -5.54 7.50
CA SER A 41 4.97 -5.20 7.50
C SER A 41 4.36 -5.23 8.90
N THR A 42 3.52 -4.24 9.20
CA THR A 42 2.75 -4.19 10.46
C THR A 42 1.60 -5.18 10.48
N LYS A 43 1.11 -5.56 9.30
CA LYS A 43 0.12 -6.61 9.09
C LYS A 43 0.39 -7.34 7.81
N THR A 44 0.06 -8.63 7.81
CA THR A 44 0.21 -9.50 6.64
C THR A 44 -1.01 -10.39 6.46
N VAL A 45 -1.28 -10.77 5.21
CA VAL A 45 -2.20 -11.86 4.85
C VAL A 45 -1.55 -12.75 3.80
N THR A 46 -1.93 -14.03 3.73
CA THR A 46 -1.37 -14.94 2.71
C THR A 46 -1.71 -14.46 1.31
N TYR A 47 -0.69 -14.37 0.45
CA TYR A 47 -0.89 -14.08 -0.96
C TYR A 47 -1.20 -15.36 -1.74
N ASN A 48 -2.45 -15.48 -2.18
CA ASN A 48 -2.92 -16.65 -2.93
C ASN A 48 -2.65 -16.48 -4.44
N LEU A 49 -1.40 -16.16 -4.81
CA LEU A 49 -1.02 -15.94 -6.20
C LEU A 49 -1.32 -17.18 -7.06
N VAL A 50 -2.04 -16.96 -8.15
CA VAL A 50 -2.23 -17.93 -9.23
C VAL A 50 -1.44 -17.43 -10.44
N SER A 51 -0.43 -18.18 -10.85
CA SER A 51 0.46 -17.79 -11.96
C SER A 51 -0.32 -17.60 -13.26
N GLY A 52 -0.10 -16.46 -13.94
CA GLY A 52 -0.78 -16.11 -15.18
C GLY A 52 -2.18 -15.51 -15.01
N SER A 53 -2.74 -15.50 -13.80
CA SER A 53 -4.04 -14.89 -13.50
C SER A 53 -3.91 -13.43 -13.11
N LEU A 54 -4.87 -12.62 -13.54
CA LEU A 54 -4.95 -11.22 -13.15
C LEU A 54 -5.43 -11.09 -11.70
N THR A 55 -4.74 -10.26 -10.92
CA THR A 55 -5.17 -9.87 -9.58
C THR A 55 -5.61 -8.41 -9.62
N LYS A 56 -6.84 -8.11 -9.18
CA LYS A 56 -7.32 -6.74 -9.01
C LYS A 56 -7.13 -6.31 -7.57
N VAL A 57 -6.56 -5.12 -7.37
CA VAL A 57 -6.31 -4.55 -6.05
C VAL A 57 -7.04 -3.23 -5.93
N ILE A 58 -7.80 -3.06 -4.85
CA ILE A 58 -8.46 -1.81 -4.49
C ILE A 58 -7.90 -1.37 -3.15
N ILE A 59 -7.35 -0.17 -3.08
CA ILE A 59 -6.79 0.43 -1.87
C ILE A 59 -7.61 1.67 -1.54
N ILE A 60 -8.07 1.77 -0.30
CA ILE A 60 -8.86 2.89 0.21
C ILE A 60 -8.25 3.34 1.52
N TYR A 61 -8.02 4.65 1.63
CA TYR A 61 -7.77 5.29 2.91
C TYR A 61 -9.01 6.10 3.30
N ASP A 62 -9.63 5.73 4.42
CA ASP A 62 -10.74 6.47 5.01
C ASP A 62 -10.19 7.42 6.08
N SER A 63 -10.14 8.72 5.77
CA SER A 63 -9.57 9.72 6.68
C SER A 63 -10.34 9.88 8.00
N PRO A 64 -11.70 9.85 8.03
CA PRO A 64 -12.44 9.95 9.29
C PRO A 64 -12.11 8.84 10.29
N SER A 65 -11.99 7.58 9.84
CA SER A 65 -11.59 6.46 10.70
C SER A 65 -10.08 6.23 10.77
N SER A 66 -9.27 7.01 10.02
CA SER A 66 -7.82 6.82 9.88
C SER A 66 -7.47 5.37 9.53
N THR A 67 -8.19 4.78 8.57
CA THR A 67 -8.03 3.36 8.23
C THR A 67 -7.59 3.19 6.78
N LEU A 68 -6.44 2.57 6.57
CA LEU A 68 -6.00 2.05 5.29
C LEU A 68 -6.53 0.63 5.12
N SER A 69 -7.27 0.37 4.04
CA SER A 69 -7.80 -0.95 3.71
C SER A 69 -7.47 -1.32 2.27
N ALA A 70 -7.20 -2.61 2.04
CA ALA A 70 -7.03 -3.15 0.71
C ALA A 70 -7.89 -4.41 0.52
N ALA A 71 -8.48 -4.53 -0.67
CA ALA A 71 -9.16 -5.73 -1.15
C ALA A 71 -8.41 -6.28 -2.36
N ILE A 72 -8.07 -7.57 -2.28
CA ILE A 72 -7.37 -8.33 -3.30
C ILE A 72 -8.38 -9.31 -3.89
N ILE A 73 -8.76 -9.08 -5.14
CA ILE A 73 -9.79 -9.80 -5.86
C ILE A 73 -9.08 -10.67 -6.89
N TYR A 74 -9.13 -11.99 -6.67
CA TYR A 74 -8.54 -12.97 -7.57
C TYR A 74 -9.52 -13.32 -8.70
N GLU A 75 -8.99 -13.74 -9.85
CA GLU A 75 -9.79 -14.11 -11.03
C GLU A 75 -10.82 -15.22 -10.74
N ASN A 76 -10.52 -16.12 -9.80
CA ASN A 76 -11.44 -17.17 -9.36
C ASN A 76 -12.57 -16.68 -8.42
N GLY A 77 -12.68 -15.36 -8.21
CA GLY A 77 -13.70 -14.74 -7.36
C GLY A 77 -13.39 -14.75 -5.86
N LYS A 78 -12.29 -15.38 -5.42
CA LYS A 78 -11.85 -15.27 -4.01
C LYS A 78 -11.48 -13.82 -3.71
N ILE A 79 -11.74 -13.40 -2.48
CA ILE A 79 -11.36 -12.07 -1.99
C ILE A 79 -10.52 -12.25 -0.72
N SER A 80 -9.39 -11.56 -0.67
CA SER A 80 -8.62 -11.35 0.56
C SER A 80 -8.67 -9.88 0.94
N THR A 81 -8.72 -9.58 2.23
CA THR A 81 -8.72 -8.21 2.73
C THR A 81 -7.64 -8.03 3.78
N ILE A 82 -7.09 -6.82 3.85
CA ILE A 82 -6.14 -6.41 4.88
C ILE A 82 -6.41 -4.95 5.23
N SER A 83 -6.34 -4.60 6.52
CA SER A 83 -6.57 -3.23 6.97
C SER A 83 -5.75 -2.88 8.19
N GLN A 84 -5.32 -1.62 8.25
CA GLN A 84 -4.54 -1.04 9.34
C GLN A 84 -5.12 0.33 9.71
N VAL A 85 -5.33 0.54 11.01
CA VAL A 85 -5.62 1.87 11.54
C VAL A 85 -4.29 2.62 11.65
N ILE A 86 -4.17 3.71 10.89
CA ILE A 86 -2.99 4.56 10.77
C ILE A 86 -3.44 5.97 10.41
N ASP A 87 -3.12 6.97 11.24
CA ASP A 87 -3.25 8.37 10.83
C ASP A 87 -2.08 8.73 9.91
N LEU A 88 -2.32 8.78 8.59
CA LEU A 88 -1.28 9.09 7.60
C LEU A 88 -0.61 10.44 7.84
N LYS A 89 -1.25 11.41 8.52
CA LYS A 89 -0.65 12.71 8.84
C LYS A 89 0.50 12.60 9.87
N THR A 90 0.51 11.53 10.66
CA THR A 90 1.57 11.27 11.64
C THR A 90 2.80 10.61 11.02
N VAL A 91 2.66 10.08 9.80
CA VAL A 91 3.67 9.25 9.12
C VAL A 91 4.23 9.95 7.89
N LEU A 92 3.37 10.57 7.09
CA LEU A 92 3.71 11.18 5.80
C LEU A 92 3.71 12.72 5.87
N PRO A 93 4.53 13.39 5.03
CA PRO A 93 4.38 14.83 4.82
C PRO A 93 3.02 15.20 4.21
N ASN A 94 2.68 16.49 4.28
CA ASN A 94 1.47 17.06 3.66
C ASN A 94 1.44 17.00 2.12
N THR A 95 2.59 16.79 1.47
CA THR A 95 2.71 16.58 0.02
C THR A 95 3.45 15.28 -0.22
N VAL A 96 2.83 14.39 -1.00
CA VAL A 96 3.33 13.03 -1.25
C VAL A 96 3.39 12.74 -2.74
N GLN A 97 4.12 11.70 -3.09
CA GLN A 97 4.08 11.07 -4.40
C GLN A 97 3.45 9.68 -4.24
N ILE A 98 2.60 9.30 -5.19
CA ILE A 98 1.97 7.99 -5.24
C ILE A 98 2.54 7.25 -6.45
N GLY A 99 2.85 5.97 -6.28
CA GLY A 99 3.41 5.17 -7.37
C GLY A 99 3.40 3.68 -7.06
N LEU A 100 3.86 2.92 -8.04
CA LEU A 100 4.06 1.48 -7.97
C LEU A 100 5.57 1.22 -8.05
N SER A 101 6.04 0.26 -7.27
CA SER A 101 7.43 -0.19 -7.27
C SER A 101 7.45 -1.71 -7.32
N ALA A 102 8.45 -2.27 -8.01
CA ALA A 102 8.69 -3.70 -8.06
C ALA A 102 10.21 -3.93 -8.17
N ALA A 103 10.67 -5.01 -7.56
CA ALA A 103 12.05 -5.45 -7.63
C ALA A 103 12.07 -6.97 -7.79
N THR A 104 12.98 -7.47 -8.61
CA THR A 104 13.24 -8.91 -8.73
C THR A 104 14.74 -9.15 -8.64
N LEU A 105 15.11 -10.28 -8.04
CA LEU A 105 16.48 -10.80 -8.09
C LEU A 105 16.67 -11.77 -9.26
N THR A 106 15.59 -12.36 -9.78
CA THR A 106 15.62 -13.46 -10.75
C THR A 106 14.48 -13.36 -11.78
N GLY A 107 14.55 -12.34 -12.66
CA GLY A 107 13.80 -12.32 -13.93
C GLY A 107 12.27 -12.42 -13.86
N GLU A 108 11.67 -12.23 -12.68
CA GLU A 108 10.22 -12.20 -12.54
C GLU A 108 9.67 -10.98 -13.28
N SER A 109 8.59 -11.19 -14.03
CA SER A 109 7.95 -10.13 -14.79
C SER A 109 6.75 -9.60 -14.03
N TYR A 110 6.76 -8.30 -13.73
CA TYR A 110 5.63 -7.60 -13.13
C TYR A 110 4.93 -6.75 -14.19
N SER A 111 3.67 -7.09 -14.48
CA SER A 111 2.87 -6.40 -15.49
C SER A 111 1.71 -5.65 -14.83
N ILE A 112 1.68 -4.33 -14.99
CA ILE A 112 0.54 -3.51 -14.60
C ILE A 112 -0.37 -3.34 -15.81
N HIS A 113 -1.55 -3.96 -15.76
CA HIS A 113 -2.52 -3.87 -16.86
C HIS A 113 -3.27 -2.54 -16.86
N SER A 114 -3.60 -2.02 -15.68
CA SER A 114 -4.30 -0.75 -15.52
C SER A 114 -4.07 -0.22 -14.11
N TRP A 115 -3.98 1.09 -13.97
CA TRP A 115 -3.92 1.77 -12.68
C TRP A 115 -4.66 3.11 -12.76
N SER A 116 -5.36 3.46 -11.68
CA SER A 116 -5.99 4.75 -11.49
C SER A 116 -5.86 5.15 -10.02
N PHE A 117 -5.84 6.46 -9.76
CA PHE A 117 -5.78 7.02 -8.43
C PHE A 117 -6.72 8.23 -8.35
N VAL A 118 -7.42 8.37 -7.23
CA VAL A 118 -8.29 9.51 -6.91
C VAL A 118 -8.01 9.91 -5.47
N SER A 119 -7.96 11.22 -5.21
CA SER A 119 -7.83 11.79 -3.88
C SER A 119 -8.69 13.03 -3.80
N ASP A 120 -9.48 13.12 -2.74
CA ASP A 120 -10.34 14.27 -2.46
C ASP A 120 -9.87 14.95 -1.17
N LEU A 121 -9.88 16.28 -1.16
CA LEU A 121 -9.61 17.09 0.01
C LEU A 121 -10.82 17.99 0.28
N GLU A 122 -11.64 17.61 1.25
CA GLU A 122 -12.77 18.45 1.67
C GLU A 122 -12.27 19.61 2.54
N THR A 123 -12.43 20.84 2.05
CA THR A 123 -12.14 22.05 2.83
C THR A 123 -13.45 22.65 3.35
N THR A 124 -13.56 22.83 4.67
CA THR A 124 -14.67 23.58 5.28
C THR A 124 -14.41 25.09 5.21
N ALA A 125 -14.41 25.67 4.01
CA ALA A 125 -14.35 27.13 3.85
C ALA A 125 -15.76 27.74 3.90
N SER A 126 -16.33 27.87 5.10
CA SER A 126 -17.54 28.66 5.34
C SER A 126 -17.15 30.04 5.87
N TYR A 127 -16.78 30.96 4.98
CA TYR A 127 -16.80 32.39 5.32
C TYR A 127 -18.22 32.91 5.08
N VAL A 128 -18.98 33.08 6.16
CA VAL A 128 -20.16 33.96 6.11
C VAL A 128 -19.65 35.39 6.31
N SER A 129 -19.42 36.12 5.23
CA SER A 129 -19.27 37.57 5.31
C SER A 129 -20.66 38.19 5.40
N ASN A 130 -21.08 38.56 6.61
CA ASN A 130 -22.16 39.54 6.78
C ASN A 130 -21.52 40.93 6.65
N ILE A 131 -21.70 41.56 5.48
CA ILE A 131 -21.67 43.02 5.36
C ILE A 131 -23.12 43.48 5.32
#